data_AF-A0A8B8GLQ6-F1
#
_entry.id   AF-A0A8B8GLQ6-F1
#
_cell.length_a   1.000
_cell.length_b   1.000
_cell.length_c   1.000
_cell.angle_alpha   90.00
_cell.angle_beta   90.00
_cell.angle_gamma   90.00
#
_symmetry.space_group_name_H-M   'P 1'
#
loop_
_entity.id
_entity.type
_entity.pdbx_description
1 polymer ?
#
loop_
_entity_poly.entity_id
_entity_poly.type
_entity_poly.pdbx_seq_one_letter_code
_entity_poly.pdbx_strand_id
1 'polypeptide(L)'
;MVPNKLTRHFTTKHQSLQNKQIDYFRRLLDSKKLQSKQFVRSVKISDKAQEASFRIAQLIAQKKKSHLISESLIMPVCRIMVKTMLGVEAEEEIIKIPLSDCTISCRIINISEDIEDQVIEVIKSGELFALQVDESTDINGAPSMTGSIKGFITIAKNQNPNIYITQCFLHREALVAKSIVNELKIVLDQVVKMVNFIKSRPQQIRLFSQLCESMESDHYTLIIHTEVRWL
;
A
#
# COMPACT_ATOMS: atom_id res chain seq x y z
N MET A 1 35.40 4.74 10.27
CA MET A 1 35.77 4.61 11.70
C MET A 1 37.05 5.42 11.93
N VAL A 2 37.10 6.27 12.96
CA VAL A 2 38.25 7.19 13.20
C VAL A 2 39.44 6.42 13.78
N PRO A 3 40.71 6.67 13.39
CA PRO A 3 41.87 5.85 13.79
C PRO A 3 41.99 5.57 15.29
N ASN A 4 41.82 6.59 16.14
CA ASN A 4 41.89 6.43 17.60
C ASN A 4 40.83 5.48 18.18
N LYS A 5 39.65 5.38 17.55
CA LYS A 5 38.58 4.46 17.96
C LYS A 5 38.89 3.03 17.56
N LEU A 6 39.59 2.84 16.43
CA LEU A 6 40.03 1.52 15.95
C LEU A 6 41.12 0.95 16.87
N THR A 7 42.12 1.74 17.23
CA THR A 7 43.19 1.31 18.13
C THR A 7 42.65 0.91 19.50
N ARG A 8 41.73 1.71 20.06
CA ARG A 8 41.04 1.39 21.32
C ARG A 8 40.17 0.13 21.22
N HIS A 9 39.50 -0.10 20.09
CA HIS A 9 38.70 -1.30 19.87
C HIS A 9 39.58 -2.56 19.84
N PHE A 10 40.72 -2.51 19.15
CA PHE A 10 41.68 -3.61 19.14
C PHE A 10 42.26 -3.89 20.53
N THR A 11 42.65 -2.86 21.29
CA THR A 11 43.18 -3.07 22.65
C THR A 11 42.16 -3.63 23.64
N THR A 12 40.90 -3.19 23.54
CA THR A 12 39.86 -3.54 24.54
C THR A 12 39.03 -4.78 24.19
N LYS A 13 38.85 -5.10 22.90
CA LYS A 13 37.99 -6.21 22.46
C LYS A 13 38.74 -7.31 21.73
N HIS A 14 39.88 -7.01 21.11
CA HIS A 14 40.63 -7.94 20.27
C HIS A 14 42.14 -7.88 20.54
N GLN A 15 42.51 -7.95 21.82
CA GLN A 15 43.88 -7.77 22.31
C GLN A 15 44.86 -8.77 21.66
N SER A 16 44.38 -9.98 21.34
CA SER A 16 45.13 -11.02 20.62
C SER A 16 45.42 -10.72 19.14
N LEU A 17 44.73 -9.75 18.55
CA LEU A 17 44.86 -9.36 17.14
C LEU A 17 45.70 -8.09 16.95
N GLN A 18 46.05 -7.39 18.03
CA GLN A 18 46.68 -6.07 17.99
C GLN A 18 48.04 -6.05 17.28
N ASN A 19 48.82 -7.13 17.40
CA ASN A 19 50.17 -7.24 16.82
C ASN A 19 50.22 -8.12 15.55
N LYS A 20 49.06 -8.43 14.96
CA LYS A 20 49.00 -9.27 13.75
C LYS A 20 49.32 -8.42 12.51
N GLN A 21 50.05 -9.00 11.58
CA GLN A 21 50.41 -8.35 10.31
C GLN A 21 49.21 -8.26 9.35
N ILE A 22 49.26 -7.35 8.39
CA ILE A 22 48.20 -7.12 7.40
C ILE A 22 47.82 -8.41 6.65
N ASP A 23 48.78 -9.30 6.37
CA ASP A 23 48.53 -10.56 5.67
C ASP A 23 47.75 -11.59 6.49
N TYR A 24 47.76 -11.47 7.81
CA TYR A 24 46.86 -12.25 8.66
C TYR A 24 45.41 -11.81 8.44
N PHE A 25 45.16 -10.49 8.39
CA PHE A 25 43.81 -9.96 8.19
C PHE A 25 43.27 -10.20 6.78
N ARG A 26 44.12 -10.15 5.75
CA ARG A 26 43.75 -10.56 4.38
C ARG A 26 43.28 -12.01 4.35
N ARG A 27 44.07 -12.94 4.92
CA ARG A 27 43.70 -14.35 5.03
C ARG A 27 42.45 -14.59 5.87
N LEU A 28 42.29 -13.86 6.98
CA LEU A 28 41.10 -13.94 7.82
C LEU A 28 39.85 -13.47 7.07
N LEU A 29 39.95 -12.38 6.31
CA LEU A 29 38.87 -11.89 5.45
C LEU A 29 38.48 -12.94 4.40
N ASP A 30 39.45 -13.55 3.72
CA ASP A 30 39.19 -14.56 2.71
C ASP A 30 38.56 -15.83 3.31
N SER A 31 39.05 -16.27 4.48
CA SER A 31 38.44 -17.35 5.25
C SER A 31 37.00 -17.03 5.65
N LYS A 32 36.72 -15.80 6.13
CA LYS A 32 35.36 -15.37 6.49
C LYS A 32 34.45 -15.26 5.27
N LYS A 33 34.95 -14.80 4.13
CA LYS A 33 34.21 -14.80 2.85
C LYS A 33 33.89 -16.23 2.41
N LEU A 34 34.82 -17.17 2.55
CA LEU A 34 34.59 -18.58 2.22
C LEU A 34 33.53 -19.21 3.14
N GLN A 35 33.63 -18.93 4.45
CA GLN A 35 32.69 -19.38 5.46
C GLN A 35 31.28 -18.81 5.19
N SER A 36 31.20 -17.53 4.84
CA SER A 36 29.93 -16.88 4.44
C SER A 36 29.34 -17.53 3.19
N LYS A 37 30.15 -17.78 2.15
CA LYS A 37 29.69 -18.48 0.93
C LYS A 37 29.16 -19.88 1.23
N GLN A 38 29.81 -20.62 2.14
CA GLN A 38 29.33 -21.94 2.59
C GLN A 38 28.00 -21.85 3.33
N PHE A 39 27.87 -20.87 4.24
CA PHE A 39 26.62 -20.63 4.97
C PHE A 39 25.47 -20.24 4.03
N VAL A 40 25.71 -19.35 3.07
CA VAL A 40 24.73 -18.97 2.05
C VAL A 40 24.27 -20.18 1.25
N ARG A 41 25.19 -21.11 0.92
CA ARG A 41 24.85 -22.37 0.26
C ARG A 41 23.98 -23.29 1.13
N SER A 42 24.29 -23.42 2.41
CA SER A 42 23.54 -24.31 3.31
C SER A 42 22.14 -23.80 3.66
N VAL A 43 21.94 -22.49 3.63
CA VAL A 43 20.64 -21.84 3.92
C VAL A 43 19.89 -21.47 2.64
N LYS A 44 20.41 -21.85 1.45
CA LYS A 44 19.76 -21.53 0.17
C LYS A 44 18.43 -22.27 0.07
N ILE A 45 17.34 -21.53 0.17
CA ILE A 45 15.99 -22.00 -0.13
C ILE A 45 15.86 -22.18 -1.65
N SER A 46 15.08 -23.17 -2.08
CA SER A 46 14.76 -23.34 -3.50
C SER A 46 14.10 -22.08 -4.06
N ASP A 47 14.52 -21.64 -5.24
CA ASP A 47 13.95 -20.45 -5.91
C ASP A 47 12.42 -20.58 -6.05
N LYS A 48 11.92 -21.81 -6.28
CA LYS A 48 10.47 -22.11 -6.34
C LYS A 48 9.76 -21.92 -5.00
N ALA A 49 10.40 -22.31 -3.89
CA ALA A 49 9.84 -22.12 -2.56
C ALA A 49 9.84 -20.63 -2.18
N GLN A 50 10.86 -19.89 -2.57
CA GLN A 50 10.90 -18.44 -2.42
C GLN A 50 9.80 -17.77 -3.26
N GLU A 51 9.63 -18.14 -4.52
CA GLU A 51 8.56 -17.60 -5.36
C GLU A 51 7.16 -17.89 -4.78
N ALA A 52 6.88 -19.14 -4.40
CA ALA A 52 5.60 -19.52 -3.80
C ALA A 52 5.27 -18.66 -2.58
N SER A 53 6.27 -18.38 -1.76
CA SER A 53 6.12 -17.62 -0.54
C SER A 53 5.93 -16.11 -0.76
N PHE A 54 6.43 -15.53 -1.86
CA PHE A 54 6.07 -14.18 -2.32
C PHE A 54 4.62 -14.13 -2.83
N ARG A 55 4.19 -15.12 -3.61
CA ARG A 55 2.81 -15.21 -4.11
C ARG A 55 1.80 -15.31 -2.95
N ILE A 56 2.11 -16.09 -1.92
CA ILE A 56 1.27 -16.18 -0.72
C ILE A 56 1.22 -14.83 0.02
N ALA A 57 2.37 -14.16 0.20
CA ALA A 57 2.42 -12.83 0.83
C ALA A 57 1.55 -11.81 0.07
N GLN A 58 1.65 -11.79 -1.26
CA GLN A 58 0.85 -10.92 -2.12
C GLN A 58 -0.66 -11.19 -1.95
N LEU A 59 -1.08 -12.46 -1.92
CA LEU A 59 -2.48 -12.82 -1.73
C LEU A 59 -3.02 -12.38 -0.36
N ILE A 60 -2.23 -12.56 0.70
CA ILE A 60 -2.59 -12.11 2.06
C ILE A 60 -2.79 -10.59 2.08
N ALA A 61 -1.85 -9.84 1.49
CA ALA A 61 -1.90 -8.38 1.40
C ALA A 61 -3.11 -7.89 0.59
N GLN A 62 -3.37 -8.49 -0.58
CA GLN A 62 -4.53 -8.15 -1.42
C GLN A 62 -5.86 -8.38 -0.71
N LYS A 63 -5.95 -9.42 0.13
CA LYS A 63 -7.14 -9.70 0.95
C LYS A 63 -7.20 -8.92 2.25
N LYS A 64 -6.24 -8.00 2.49
CA LYS A 64 -6.10 -7.19 3.71
C LYS A 64 -6.17 -8.04 4.98
N LYS A 65 -5.52 -9.21 4.97
CA LYS A 65 -5.44 -10.12 6.12
C LYS A 65 -4.13 -9.92 6.86
N SER A 66 -4.13 -10.26 8.15
CA SER A 66 -2.91 -10.24 8.96
C SER A 66 -1.91 -11.28 8.43
N HIS A 67 -0.63 -10.92 8.40
CA HIS A 67 0.46 -11.83 8.04
C HIS A 67 0.57 -13.05 8.97
N LEU A 68 0.04 -12.95 10.19
CA LEU A 68 -0.05 -14.05 11.17
C LEU A 68 -0.85 -15.25 10.65
N ILE A 69 -1.77 -15.03 9.70
CA ILE A 69 -2.60 -16.11 9.13
C ILE A 69 -1.77 -17.17 8.42
N SER A 70 -0.60 -16.79 7.92
CA SER A 70 0.30 -17.67 7.20
C SER A 70 0.80 -18.81 8.07
N GLU A 71 1.31 -18.47 9.26
CA GLU A 71 1.87 -19.43 10.21
C GLU A 71 0.78 -20.15 11.01
N SER A 72 -0.25 -19.42 11.43
CA SER A 72 -1.32 -19.97 12.28
C SER A 72 -2.31 -20.88 11.55
N LEU A 73 -2.55 -20.67 10.25
CA LEU A 73 -3.59 -21.38 9.51
C LEU A 73 -3.13 -21.95 8.17
N ILE A 74 -2.52 -21.14 7.30
CA ILE A 74 -2.21 -21.55 5.92
C ILE A 74 -1.22 -22.73 5.92
N MET A 75 -0.12 -22.62 6.67
CA MET A 75 0.88 -23.68 6.73
C MET A 75 0.32 -25.00 7.30
N PRO A 76 -0.36 -25.02 8.47
CA PRO A 76 -1.02 -26.24 8.97
C PRO A 76 -1.98 -26.89 7.97
N VAL A 77 -2.81 -26.10 7.29
CA VAL A 77 -3.79 -26.60 6.31
C VAL A 77 -3.08 -27.22 5.11
N CYS A 78 -2.08 -26.53 4.54
CA CYS A 78 -1.30 -27.06 3.42
C CYS A 78 -0.62 -28.38 3.79
N ARG A 79 -0.06 -28.48 4.99
CA ARG A 79 0.56 -29.73 5.48
C ARG A 79 -0.44 -30.88 5.55
N ILE A 80 -1.61 -30.67 6.15
CA ILE A 80 -2.64 -31.71 6.28
C ILE A 80 -3.11 -32.17 4.89
N MET A 81 -3.38 -31.24 3.99
CA MET A 81 -3.83 -31.55 2.62
C MET A 81 -2.79 -32.36 1.85
N VAL A 82 -1.54 -31.88 1.82
CA VAL A 82 -0.46 -32.50 1.05
C VAL A 82 -0.09 -33.85 1.64
N LYS A 83 0.00 -33.97 2.98
CA LYS A 83 0.27 -35.24 3.64
C LYS A 83 -0.79 -36.29 3.31
N THR A 84 -2.07 -35.91 3.35
CA THR A 84 -3.19 -36.83 3.12
C THR A 84 -3.28 -37.26 1.65
N MET A 85 -3.02 -36.33 0.71
CA MET A 85 -3.20 -36.58 -0.72
C MET A 85 -1.96 -37.13 -1.42
N LEU A 86 -0.77 -36.70 -1.01
CA LEU A 86 0.50 -36.91 -1.71
C LEU A 86 1.57 -37.61 -0.85
N GLY A 87 1.27 -37.88 0.42
CA GLY A 87 2.18 -38.57 1.34
C GLY A 87 3.15 -37.65 2.08
N VAL A 88 3.98 -38.26 2.92
CA VAL A 88 4.87 -37.56 3.86
C VAL A 88 6.05 -36.88 3.15
N GLU A 89 6.56 -37.49 2.08
CA GLU A 89 7.66 -36.94 1.28
C GLU A 89 7.29 -35.58 0.67
N ALA A 90 6.05 -35.43 0.18
CA ALA A 90 5.55 -34.18 -0.33
C ALA A 90 5.32 -33.13 0.79
N GLU A 91 4.95 -33.57 2.00
CA GLU A 91 4.81 -32.69 3.17
C GLU A 91 6.14 -32.02 3.51
N GLU A 92 7.24 -32.77 3.48
CA GLU A 92 8.59 -32.28 3.79
C GLU A 92 9.04 -31.19 2.81
N GLU A 93 8.66 -31.28 1.53
CA GLU A 93 8.96 -30.23 0.56
C GLU A 93 8.16 -28.94 0.79
N ILE A 94 6.90 -29.05 1.22
CA ILE A 94 6.05 -27.88 1.52
C ILE A 94 6.54 -27.13 2.76
N ILE A 95 7.06 -27.83 3.76
CA ILE A 95 7.61 -27.22 4.98
C ILE A 95 8.81 -26.30 4.67
N LYS A 96 9.53 -26.55 3.57
CA LYS A 96 10.65 -25.71 3.13
C LYS A 96 10.18 -24.33 2.63
N ILE A 97 8.90 -24.13 2.37
CA ILE A 97 8.36 -22.83 1.98
C ILE A 97 8.36 -21.92 3.22
N PRO A 98 9.12 -20.82 3.21
CA PRO A 98 9.26 -19.94 4.37
C PRO A 98 8.00 -19.08 4.55
N LEU A 99 7.09 -19.52 5.41
CA LEU A 99 5.79 -18.89 5.65
C LEU A 99 5.61 -18.35 7.08
N SER A 100 6.71 -18.20 7.84
CA SER A 100 6.64 -17.60 9.18
C SER A 100 6.16 -16.15 9.12
N ASP A 101 5.61 -15.69 10.24
CA ASP A 101 5.06 -14.35 10.39
C ASP A 101 6.03 -13.25 9.93
N CYS A 102 7.25 -13.26 10.48
CA CYS A 102 8.30 -12.31 10.11
C CYS A 102 8.64 -12.40 8.62
N THR A 103 8.65 -13.59 8.04
CA THR A 103 9.00 -13.74 6.62
C THR A 103 7.93 -13.13 5.73
N ILE A 104 6.65 -13.43 5.99
CA ILE A 104 5.55 -12.85 5.21
C ILE A 104 5.50 -11.34 5.39
N SER A 105 5.68 -10.84 6.61
CA SER A 105 5.74 -9.41 6.90
C SER A 105 6.85 -8.72 6.08
N CYS A 106 8.08 -9.26 6.11
CA CYS A 106 9.18 -8.74 5.29
C CYS A 106 8.88 -8.80 3.79
N ARG A 107 8.25 -9.86 3.30
CA ARG A 107 7.90 -9.94 1.87
C ARG A 107 6.84 -8.92 1.46
N ILE A 108 5.86 -8.66 2.31
CA ILE A 108 4.88 -7.61 2.05
C ILE A 108 5.57 -6.25 1.95
N ILE A 109 6.54 -5.98 2.83
CA ILE A 109 7.38 -4.78 2.76
C ILE A 109 8.16 -4.73 1.44
N ASN A 110 8.89 -5.80 1.08
CA ASN A 110 9.65 -5.84 -0.17
C ASN A 110 8.76 -5.64 -1.42
N ILE A 111 7.56 -6.23 -1.43
CA ILE A 111 6.59 -6.02 -2.52
C ILE A 111 6.14 -4.55 -2.54
N SER A 112 5.94 -3.94 -1.37
CA SER A 112 5.57 -2.52 -1.27
C SER A 112 6.67 -1.61 -1.78
N GLU A 113 7.93 -1.89 -1.45
CA GLU A 113 9.10 -1.13 -1.91
C GLU A 113 9.26 -1.24 -3.44
N ASP A 114 9.11 -2.44 -4.00
CA ASP A 114 9.16 -2.67 -5.45
C ASP A 114 8.03 -1.93 -6.20
N ILE A 115 6.81 -1.93 -5.65
CA ILE A 115 5.69 -1.16 -6.21
C ILE A 115 5.99 0.34 -6.13
N GLU A 116 6.55 0.82 -5.02
CA GLU A 116 6.93 2.22 -4.86
C GLU A 116 7.95 2.64 -5.92
N ASP A 117 9.00 1.85 -6.12
CA ASP A 117 10.03 2.11 -7.12
C ASP A 117 9.43 2.17 -8.54
N GLN A 118 8.57 1.21 -8.91
CA GLN A 118 7.88 1.21 -10.21
C GLN A 118 7.01 2.45 -10.40
N VAL A 119 6.27 2.87 -9.37
CA VAL A 119 5.43 4.07 -9.44
C VAL A 119 6.30 5.33 -9.58
N ILE A 120 7.43 5.40 -8.88
CA ILE A 120 8.38 6.51 -8.99
C ILE A 120 8.97 6.60 -10.41
N GLU A 121 9.30 5.47 -11.03
CA GLU A 121 9.79 5.45 -12.41
C GLU A 121 8.74 5.98 -13.40
N VAL A 122 7.48 5.60 -13.22
CA VAL A 122 6.36 6.13 -14.02
C VAL A 122 6.19 7.63 -13.79
N ILE A 123 6.28 8.11 -12.55
CA ILE A 123 6.17 9.54 -12.22
C ILE A 123 7.30 10.38 -12.87
N LYS A 124 8.52 9.83 -12.94
CA LYS A 124 9.68 10.49 -13.53
C LYS A 124 9.61 10.55 -15.06
N SER A 125 9.12 9.48 -15.70
CA SER A 125 9.13 9.32 -17.15
C SER A 125 7.83 9.75 -17.84
N GLY A 126 6.74 9.86 -17.09
CA GLY A 126 5.43 10.18 -17.63
C GLY A 126 5.33 11.62 -18.12
N GLU A 127 5.04 11.79 -19.42
CA GLU A 127 4.75 13.12 -20.00
C GLU A 127 3.39 13.65 -19.53
N LEU A 128 2.37 12.78 -19.39
CA LEU A 128 1.01 13.14 -19.01
C LEU A 128 0.34 12.00 -18.24
N PHE A 129 0.07 12.19 -16.95
CA PHE A 129 -0.83 11.34 -16.19
C PHE A 129 -1.69 12.19 -15.25
N ALA A 130 -2.90 11.73 -14.96
CA ALA A 130 -3.78 12.32 -13.97
C ALA A 130 -4.13 11.26 -12.94
N LEU A 131 -3.94 11.58 -11.65
CA LEU A 131 -4.31 10.71 -10.55
C LEU A 131 -5.27 11.47 -9.63
N GLN A 132 -6.48 10.93 -9.47
CA GLN A 132 -7.42 11.41 -8.47
C GLN A 132 -7.18 10.64 -7.18
N VAL A 133 -6.87 11.38 -6.11
CA VAL A 133 -6.67 10.83 -4.77
C VAL A 133 -7.78 11.37 -3.88
N ASP A 134 -8.49 10.47 -3.23
CA ASP A 134 -9.66 10.79 -2.42
C ASP A 134 -9.36 10.65 -0.92
N GLU A 135 -9.75 11.65 -0.14
CA GLU A 135 -9.59 11.65 1.31
C GLU A 135 -10.90 11.19 1.95
N SER A 136 -10.92 9.94 2.42
CA SER A 136 -12.08 9.37 3.10
C SER A 136 -12.16 9.85 4.55
N THR A 137 -13.37 10.02 5.10
CA THR A 137 -13.57 10.22 6.54
C THR A 137 -14.00 8.93 7.23
N ASP A 138 -13.64 8.74 8.50
CA ASP A 138 -14.22 7.69 9.33
C ASP A 138 -15.69 8.00 9.70
N ILE A 139 -16.35 7.06 10.40
CA ILE A 139 -17.75 7.24 10.85
C ILE A 139 -17.95 8.43 11.81
N ASN A 140 -16.88 8.94 12.41
CA ASN A 140 -16.89 10.07 13.32
C ASN A 140 -16.56 11.39 12.61
N GLY A 141 -16.32 11.37 11.30
CA GLY A 141 -15.90 12.53 10.52
C GLY A 141 -14.43 12.90 10.72
N ALA A 142 -13.63 12.03 11.35
CA ALA A 142 -12.18 12.20 11.42
C ALA A 142 -11.57 11.88 10.03
N PRO A 143 -10.64 12.73 9.55
CA PRO A 143 -9.92 12.46 8.32
C PRO A 143 -9.19 11.12 8.41
N SER A 144 -9.40 10.25 7.42
CA SER A 144 -8.67 8.99 7.28
C SER A 144 -7.78 9.08 6.04
N MET A 145 -6.58 8.50 6.14
CA MET A 145 -5.58 8.51 5.06
C MET A 145 -4.97 9.87 4.67
N THR A 146 -5.28 10.95 5.37
CA THR A 146 -4.67 12.29 5.13
C THR A 146 -3.15 12.26 5.10
N GLY A 147 -2.54 11.51 6.03
CA GLY A 147 -1.08 11.38 6.11
C GLY A 147 -0.48 10.68 4.89
N SER A 148 -1.10 9.58 4.45
CA SER A 148 -0.67 8.82 3.27
C SER A 148 -0.80 9.63 1.98
N ILE A 149 -1.91 10.36 1.83
CA ILE A 149 -2.17 11.22 0.66
C ILE A 149 -1.18 12.38 0.62
N LYS A 150 -0.98 13.08 1.74
CA LYS A 150 0.01 14.16 1.84
C LYS A 150 1.43 13.65 1.62
N GLY A 151 1.76 12.47 2.13
CA GLY A 151 3.04 11.80 1.90
C GLY A 151 3.28 11.52 0.42
N PHE A 152 2.33 10.88 -0.25
CA PHE A 152 2.39 10.61 -1.68
C PHE A 152 2.54 11.89 -2.52
N ILE A 153 1.72 12.91 -2.24
CA ILE A 153 1.79 14.21 -2.92
C ILE A 153 3.19 14.82 -2.80
N THR A 154 3.79 14.72 -1.61
CA THR A 154 5.14 15.24 -1.35
C THR A 154 6.18 14.48 -2.15
N ILE A 155 6.11 13.14 -2.16
CA ILE A 155 7.02 12.28 -2.94
C ILE A 155 6.88 12.60 -4.44
N ALA A 156 5.65 12.64 -4.97
CA ALA A 156 5.39 12.90 -6.38
C ALA A 156 5.97 14.25 -6.84
N LYS A 157 5.73 15.32 -6.07
CA LYS A 157 6.30 16.65 -6.36
C LYS A 157 7.83 16.68 -6.32
N ASN A 158 8.45 15.93 -5.40
CA ASN A 158 9.90 15.84 -5.31
C ASN A 158 10.50 15.10 -6.51
N GLN A 159 9.82 14.08 -7.03
CA GLN A 159 10.30 13.32 -8.20
C GLN A 159 10.02 14.03 -9.52
N ASN A 160 8.93 14.80 -9.61
CA ASN A 160 8.58 15.57 -10.80
C ASN A 160 7.92 16.92 -10.40
N PRO A 161 8.68 18.03 -10.44
CA PRO A 161 8.19 19.36 -10.08
C PRO A 161 7.10 19.92 -11.00
N ASN A 162 6.95 19.36 -12.20
CA ASN A 162 5.98 19.81 -13.20
C ASN A 162 4.57 19.22 -12.99
N ILE A 163 4.38 18.37 -11.96
CA ILE A 163 3.06 17.83 -11.63
C ILE A 163 2.13 18.93 -11.13
N TYR A 164 1.01 19.08 -11.82
CA TYR A 164 -0.10 19.92 -11.36
C TYR A 164 -0.98 19.13 -10.40
N ILE A 165 -1.17 19.68 -9.19
CA ILE A 165 -2.08 19.10 -8.20
C ILE A 165 -3.21 20.09 -7.99
N THR A 166 -4.41 19.70 -8.43
CA THR A 166 -5.63 20.47 -8.22
C THR A 166 -6.45 19.81 -7.12
N GLN A 167 -7.00 20.63 -6.23
CA GLN A 167 -8.09 20.21 -5.34
C GLN A 167 -9.28 19.75 -6.19
N CYS A 168 -9.98 18.70 -5.75
CA CYS A 168 -11.13 18.17 -6.48
C CYS A 168 -12.18 19.28 -6.69
N PHE A 169 -12.68 19.42 -7.93
CA PHE A 169 -13.68 20.45 -8.26
C PHE A 169 -14.95 20.28 -7.42
N LEU A 170 -15.36 19.04 -7.18
CA LEU A 170 -16.49 18.68 -6.33
C LEU A 170 -16.30 19.15 -4.88
N HIS A 171 -15.07 19.05 -4.36
CA HIS A 171 -14.75 19.54 -3.02
C HIS A 171 -14.84 21.07 -2.96
N ARG A 172 -14.34 21.78 -3.98
CA ARG A 172 -14.46 23.25 -4.05
C ARG A 172 -15.92 23.69 -4.15
N GLU A 173 -16.73 23.04 -4.97
CA GLU A 173 -18.17 23.33 -5.06
C GLU A 173 -18.87 23.10 -3.72
N ALA A 174 -18.56 22.00 -3.03
CA ALA A 174 -19.10 21.71 -1.70
C ALA A 174 -18.69 22.76 -0.64
N LEU A 175 -17.44 23.25 -0.69
CA LEU A 175 -17.01 24.34 0.20
C LEU A 175 -17.74 25.64 -0.08
N VAL A 176 -17.93 25.99 -1.35
CA VAL A 176 -18.69 27.19 -1.74
C VAL A 176 -20.14 27.07 -1.27
N ALA A 177 -20.77 25.90 -1.43
CA ALA A 177 -22.12 25.66 -0.93
C ALA A 177 -22.27 25.90 0.59
N LYS A 178 -21.21 25.65 1.38
CA LYS A 178 -21.18 25.93 2.82
C LYS A 178 -21.02 27.42 3.17
N SER A 179 -20.41 28.21 2.29
CA SER A 179 -20.14 29.64 2.49
C SER A 179 -21.14 30.57 1.77
N ILE A 180 -22.17 30.00 1.15
CA ILE A 180 -23.27 30.73 0.53
C ILE A 180 -24.03 31.57 1.57
N VAL A 181 -24.45 32.77 1.15
CA VAL A 181 -25.28 33.69 1.95
C VAL A 181 -26.57 33.00 2.40
N ASN A 182 -27.01 33.25 3.63
CA ASN A 182 -28.15 32.55 4.25
C ASN A 182 -29.41 32.47 3.38
N GLU A 183 -29.72 33.51 2.61
CA GLU A 183 -30.88 33.54 1.71
C GLU A 183 -30.81 32.47 0.61
N LEU A 184 -29.64 32.34 -0.02
CA LEU A 184 -29.37 31.33 -1.06
C LEU A 184 -29.27 29.92 -0.47
N LYS A 185 -28.80 29.79 0.78
CA LYS A 185 -28.76 28.50 1.49
C LYS A 185 -30.16 27.92 1.69
N ILE A 186 -31.14 28.76 2.04
CA ILE A 186 -32.54 28.33 2.21
C ILE A 186 -33.09 27.75 0.90
N VAL A 187 -32.84 28.42 -0.22
CA VAL A 187 -33.26 27.95 -1.55
C VAL A 187 -32.57 26.64 -1.88
N LEU A 188 -31.26 26.54 -1.63
CA LEU A 188 -30.49 25.32 -1.88
C LEU A 188 -31.02 24.13 -1.06
N ASP A 189 -31.29 24.32 0.23
CA ASP A 189 -31.85 23.28 1.11
C ASP A 189 -33.24 22.80 0.64
N GLN A 190 -34.05 23.70 0.10
CA GLN A 190 -35.34 23.34 -0.50
C GLN A 190 -35.16 22.51 -1.77
N VAL A 191 -34.26 22.93 -2.67
CA VAL A 191 -33.95 22.19 -3.89
C VAL A 191 -33.39 20.81 -3.56
N VAL A 192 -32.50 20.69 -2.58
CA VAL A 192 -31.95 19.40 -2.12
C VAL A 192 -33.07 18.46 -1.63
N LYS A 193 -34.02 18.96 -0.85
CA LYS A 193 -35.19 18.17 -0.41
C LYS A 193 -36.04 17.69 -1.59
N MET A 194 -36.29 18.56 -2.58
CA MET A 194 -37.05 18.21 -3.78
C MET A 194 -36.33 17.13 -4.59
N VAL A 195 -35.04 17.30 -4.84
CA VAL A 195 -34.21 16.35 -5.58
C VAL A 195 -34.16 15.00 -4.86
N ASN A 196 -33.94 14.99 -3.54
CA ASN A 196 -33.92 13.76 -2.74
C ASN A 196 -35.27 13.04 -2.74
N PHE A 197 -36.38 13.79 -2.70
CA PHE A 197 -37.70 13.21 -2.85
C PHE A 197 -37.86 12.55 -4.23
N ILE A 198 -37.57 13.25 -5.33
CA ILE A 198 -37.68 12.70 -6.69
C ILE A 198 -36.81 11.45 -6.86
N LYS A 199 -35.62 11.44 -6.27
CA LYS A 199 -34.67 10.32 -6.34
C LYS A 199 -34.99 9.18 -5.39
N SER A 200 -35.89 9.38 -4.42
CA SER A 200 -36.21 8.36 -3.42
C SER A 200 -36.89 7.11 -4.01
N ARG A 201 -37.59 7.26 -5.15
CA ARG A 201 -38.32 6.15 -5.80
C ARG A 201 -38.10 6.12 -7.32
N PRO A 202 -37.90 4.94 -7.93
CA PRO A 202 -37.73 4.82 -9.39
C PRO A 202 -38.89 5.40 -10.21
N GLN A 203 -40.12 5.31 -9.71
CA GLN A 203 -41.30 5.86 -10.39
C GLN A 203 -41.28 7.39 -10.46
N GLN A 204 -40.82 8.07 -9.41
CA GLN A 204 -40.74 9.53 -9.37
C GLN A 204 -39.67 10.06 -10.34
N ILE A 205 -38.55 9.37 -10.46
CA ILE A 205 -37.51 9.67 -11.46
C ILE A 205 -38.07 9.57 -12.88
N ARG A 206 -38.84 8.51 -13.18
CA ARG A 206 -39.45 8.32 -14.51
C ARG A 206 -40.46 9.43 -14.83
N LEU A 207 -41.32 9.79 -13.87
CA LEU A 207 -42.29 10.88 -14.03
C LEU A 207 -41.59 12.24 -14.23
N PHE A 208 -40.49 12.48 -13.51
CA PHE A 208 -39.70 13.69 -13.69
C PHE A 208 -39.05 13.75 -15.08
N SER A 209 -38.47 12.66 -15.57
CA SER A 209 -37.90 12.59 -16.93
C SER A 209 -38.94 12.94 -18.00
N GLN A 210 -40.15 12.36 -17.88
CA GLN A 210 -41.25 12.64 -18.81
C GLN A 210 -41.73 14.10 -18.75
N LEU A 211 -41.71 14.72 -17.57
CA LEU A 211 -42.00 16.14 -17.41
C LEU A 211 -40.92 17.01 -18.08
N CYS A 212 -39.65 16.66 -17.93
CA CYS A 212 -38.56 17.38 -18.59
C CYS A 212 -38.62 17.25 -20.12
N GLU A 213 -39.00 16.07 -20.64
CA GLU A 213 -39.23 15.83 -22.06
C GLU A 213 -40.37 16.71 -22.63
N SER A 214 -41.49 16.83 -21.91
CA SER A 214 -42.61 17.67 -22.36
C SER A 214 -42.33 19.16 -22.28
N MET A 215 -41.37 19.57 -21.46
CA MET A 215 -40.89 20.95 -21.34
C MET A 215 -39.72 21.27 -22.27
N GLU A 216 -39.32 20.34 -23.16
CA GLU A 216 -38.17 20.50 -24.06
C GLU A 216 -36.86 20.86 -23.32
N SER A 217 -36.67 20.33 -22.12
CA SER A 217 -35.46 20.59 -21.33
C SER A 217 -34.26 19.81 -21.89
N ASP A 218 -33.06 20.41 -21.85
CA ASP A 218 -31.81 19.75 -22.23
C ASP A 218 -31.37 18.62 -21.27
N HIS A 219 -31.97 18.56 -20.06
CA HIS A 219 -31.55 17.65 -19.01
C HIS A 219 -32.74 16.92 -18.36
N TYR A 220 -32.71 15.59 -18.43
CA TYR A 220 -33.81 14.72 -17.95
C TYR A 220 -33.50 14.01 -16.62
N THR A 221 -32.28 14.19 -16.10
CA THR A 221 -31.79 13.47 -14.91
C THR A 221 -31.22 14.44 -13.89
N LEU A 222 -31.66 14.29 -12.63
CA LEU A 222 -31.10 15.02 -11.50
C LEU A 222 -29.86 14.31 -10.92
N ILE A 223 -28.94 15.05 -10.34
CA ILE A 223 -27.82 14.52 -9.56
C ILE A 223 -28.24 14.49 -8.09
N ILE A 224 -28.03 13.37 -7.38
CA ILE A 224 -28.35 13.30 -5.95
C ILE A 224 -27.34 14.16 -5.20
N HIS A 225 -27.84 15.13 -4.44
CA HIS A 225 -27.03 15.83 -3.46
C HIS A 225 -27.03 15.05 -2.15
N THR A 226 -26.07 14.16 -1.99
CA THR A 226 -25.72 13.60 -0.68
C THR A 226 -24.88 14.62 0.07
N GLU A 227 -25.14 14.84 1.37
CA GLU A 227 -24.18 15.46 2.28
C GLU A 227 -22.97 14.52 2.44
N VAL A 228 -22.22 14.33 1.37
CA VAL A 228 -20.93 13.69 1.50
C VAL A 228 -20.05 14.75 2.14
N ARG A 229 -19.69 14.50 3.39
CA ARG A 229 -18.76 15.33 4.16
C ARG A 229 -17.36 15.12 3.61
N TRP A 230 -17.12 15.62 2.41
CA TRP A 230 -15.79 15.83 1.90
C TRP A 230 -15.20 17.02 2.66
N LEU A 231 -14.10 16.77 3.36
CA LEU A 231 -13.21 17.80 3.89
C LEU A 231 -12.28 18.34 2.83
#